data_AF-A0A7X3PSF7-F1
#
_entry.id   AF-A0A7X3PSF7-F1
#
_cell.length_a   1.000
_cell.length_b   1.000
_cell.length_c   1.000
_cell.angle_alpha   90.00
_cell.angle_beta   90.00
_cell.angle_gamma   90.00
#
_symmetry.space_group_name_H-M   'P 1'
#
loop_
_entity.id
_entity.type
_entity.pdbx_description
1 polymer ?
#
loop_
_entity_poly.entity_id
_entity_poly.type
_entity_poly.pdbx_seq_one_letter_code
_entity_poly.pdbx_strand_id
1 'polypeptide(L)' 'MPTFIDSAPIIDDSPALRGRMQRDGHLFVSGLLPAEELEALRLRFLTIARDAGWVQADVPLEDAIADQ' A
#
# COMPACT_ATOMS: atom_id res chain seq x y z
N MET A 1 -18.64 -3.96 3.57
CA MET A 1 -17.56 -3.95 2.56
C MET A 1 -17.31 -5.38 2.11
N PRO A 2 -17.04 -5.63 0.82
CA PRO A 2 -16.66 -6.98 0.38
C PRO A 2 -15.39 -7.41 1.12
N THR A 3 -15.33 -8.68 1.52
CA THR A 3 -14.14 -9.26 2.14
C THR A 3 -13.15 -9.61 1.03
N PHE A 4 -12.00 -8.95 1.01
CA PHE A 4 -10.90 -9.32 0.13
C PHE A 4 -10.31 -10.66 0.57
N ILE A 5 -10.22 -11.64 -0.34
CA ILE A 5 -9.62 -12.93 -0.02
C ILE A 5 -8.14 -12.90 -0.38
N ASP A 6 -7.30 -13.15 0.61
CA ASP A 6 -5.85 -13.16 0.43
C ASP A 6 -5.42 -14.29 -0.52
N SER A 7 -4.58 -13.92 -1.47
CA SER A 7 -4.02 -14.79 -2.50
C SER A 7 -2.53 -15.05 -2.27
N ALA A 8 -1.91 -14.46 -1.25
CA ALA A 8 -0.54 -14.78 -0.85
C ALA A 8 -0.27 -16.29 -0.67
N PRO A 9 -1.19 -17.11 -0.11
CA PRO A 9 -0.96 -18.55 0.03
C PRO A 9 -0.88 -19.33 -1.29
N ILE A 10 -1.34 -18.75 -2.40
CA ILE A 10 -1.35 -19.37 -3.73
C ILE A 10 -0.50 -18.60 -4.74
N ILE A 11 0.45 -17.77 -4.27
CA ILE A 11 1.22 -16.86 -5.14
C ILE A 11 2.02 -17.59 -6.22
N ASP A 12 2.45 -18.82 -5.95
CA ASP A 12 3.18 -19.65 -6.90
C ASP A 12 2.26 -20.54 -7.76
N ASP A 13 0.94 -20.53 -7.53
CA ASP A 13 -0.06 -21.29 -8.30
C ASP A 13 -0.73 -20.38 -9.34
N SER A 14 -0.05 -20.24 -10.49
CA SER A 14 -0.52 -19.42 -11.61
C SER A 14 -1.94 -19.79 -12.11
N PRO A 15 -2.31 -21.08 -12.27
CA PRO A 15 -3.69 -21.46 -12.56
C PRO A 15 -4.72 -20.99 -11.52
N ALA A 16 -4.45 -21.17 -10.23
CA ALA A 16 -5.35 -20.74 -9.16
C ALA A 16 -5.51 -19.21 -9.12
N LEU A 17 -4.41 -18.46 -9.29
CA LEU A 17 -4.45 -17.00 -9.41
C LEU A 17 -5.29 -16.54 -10.60
N ARG A 18 -5.15 -17.18 -11.76
CA ARG A 18 -5.96 -16.87 -12.95
C ARG A 18 -7.45 -17.13 -12.69
N GLY A 19 -7.78 -18.26 -12.08
CA GLY A 19 -9.16 -18.59 -11.72
C GLY A 19 -9.76 -17.56 -10.75
N ARG A 20 -8.97 -17.10 -9.77
CA ARG A 20 -9.39 -16.05 -8.84
C ARG A 20 -9.58 -14.70 -9.53
N MET A 21 -8.65 -14.29 -10.39
CA MET A 21 -8.75 -13.04 -11.16
C MET A 21 -10.00 -13.02 -12.07
N GLN A 22 -10.31 -14.15 -12.73
CA GLN A 22 -11.51 -14.26 -13.56
C GLN A 22 -12.81 -14.17 -12.76
N ARG A 23 -12.84 -14.73 -11.55
CA ARG A 23 -14.02 -14.74 -10.67
C ARG A 23 -14.23 -13.41 -9.96
N ASP A 24 -13.15 -12.85 -9.41
CA ASP A 24 -13.22 -11.73 -8.45
C ASP A 24 -12.83 -10.39 -9.10
N GLY A 25 -12.23 -10.41 -10.30
CA GLY A 25 -11.80 -9.20 -11.04
C GLY A 25 -10.58 -8.48 -10.45
N HIS A 26 -10.02 -9.02 -9.36
CA HIS A 26 -8.84 -8.50 -8.67
C HIS A 26 -8.12 -9.63 -7.93
N LEU A 27 -6.90 -9.34 -7.47
CA LEU A 27 -6.15 -10.17 -6.54
C LEU A 27 -5.72 -9.30 -5.37
N PHE A 28 -6.09 -9.71 -4.16
CA PHE A 28 -5.49 -9.17 -2.93
C PHE A 28 -4.33 -10.08 -2.54
N VAL A 29 -3.13 -9.51 -2.40
CA VAL A 29 -1.91 -10.24 -2.03
C VAL A 29 -1.27 -9.51 -0.86
N SER A 30 -1.39 -10.07 0.35
CA SER A 30 -0.71 -9.52 1.52
C SER A 30 0.79 -9.76 1.44
N GLY A 31 1.59 -8.83 1.95
CA GLY A 31 3.05 -8.99 2.03
C GLY A 31 3.78 -9.04 0.68
N LEU A 32 3.16 -8.62 -0.43
CA LEU A 32 3.76 -8.66 -1.76
C LEU A 32 5.02 -7.79 -1.89
N LEU A 33 5.05 -6.65 -1.19
CA LEU A 33 6.15 -5.69 -1.21
C LEU A 33 6.78 -5.58 0.19
N PRO A 34 8.11 -5.39 0.30
CA PRO A 34 8.77 -5.18 1.58
C PRO A 34 8.26 -3.91 2.27
N ALA A 35 7.84 -4.04 3.54
CA ALA A 35 7.27 -2.93 4.29
C ALA A 35 8.26 -1.76 4.47
N GLU A 36 9.53 -2.06 4.72
CA GLU A 36 10.58 -1.05 4.92
C GLU A 36 10.84 -0.22 3.65
N GLU A 37 10.84 -0.85 2.47
CA GLU A 37 11.02 -0.15 1.19
C GLU A 37 9.82 0.76 0.88
N LEU A 38 8.61 0.29 1.14
CA LEU A 38 7.40 1.10 1.00
C LEU A 38 7.39 2.28 1.98
N GLU A 39 7.85 2.08 3.21
CA GLU A 39 7.93 3.15 4.21
C GLU A 39 8.96 4.21 3.80
N ALA A 40 10.14 3.80 3.33
CA ALA A 40 11.12 4.74 2.80
C ALA A 40 10.56 5.56 1.63
N LEU A 41 9.78 4.93 0.75
CA LEU A 41 9.09 5.63 -0.34
C LEU A 41 8.00 6.59 0.18
N ARG A 42 7.22 6.17 1.17
CA ARG A 42 6.20 7.00 1.83
C ARG A 42 6.81 8.28 2.40
N LEU A 43 7.89 8.17 3.16
CA LEU A 43 8.57 9.33 3.75
C LEU A 43 9.12 10.30 2.70
N ARG A 44 9.59 9.79 1.55
CA ARG A 44 10.00 10.66 0.42
C ARG A 44 8.83 11.46 -0.14
N PHE A 45 7.67 10.83 -0.32
CA PHE A 45 6.46 11.54 -0.78
C PHE A 45 5.97 12.55 0.27
N LEU A 46 6.00 12.19 1.55
CA LEU A 46 5.61 13.10 2.63
C LEU A 46 6.54 14.30 2.72
N THR A 47 7.83 14.14 2.44
CA THR A 47 8.77 15.27 2.35
C THR A 47 8.30 16.26 1.28
N ILE A 48 7.96 15.77 0.08
CA ILE A 48 7.43 16.61 -1.02
C ILE A 48 6.13 17.30 -0.59
N ALA A 49 5.23 16.57 0.08
CA ALA A 49 3.96 17.10 0.54
C ALA A 49 4.14 18.19 1.62
N ARG A 50 5.08 18.02 2.56
CA ARG A 50 5.43 19.03 3.57
C ARG A 50 6.03 20.27 2.93
N ASP A 51 6.95 20.09 1.99
CA ASP A 51 7.57 21.21 1.27
C ASP A 51 6.54 21.98 0.43
N ALA A 52 5.46 21.32 0.01
CA ALA A 52 4.31 21.93 -0.66
C ALA A 52 3.25 22.53 0.29
N GLY A 53 3.43 22.42 1.62
CA GLY A 53 2.48 22.91 2.62
C GLY A 53 1.20 22.08 2.76
N TRP A 54 1.24 20.78 2.45
CA TRP A 54 0.11 19.86 2.61
C TRP A 54 0.18 19.02 3.90
N VAL A 55 1.37 18.99 4.53
CA VAL A 55 1.65 18.24 5.76
C VAL A 55 2.24 19.21 6.76
N GLN A 56 1.77 19.13 8.02
CA GLN A 56 2.23 19.98 9.11
C GLN A 56 3.74 19.87 9.31
N ALA A 57 4.40 21.03 9.43
CA ALA A 57 5.86 21.11 9.52
C ALA A 57 6.40 20.98 10.95
N ASP A 58 5.55 21.11 11.96
CA ASP A 58 5.89 21.10 13.39
C ASP A 58 5.72 19.73 14.06
N VAL A 59 5.32 18.70 13.29
CA VAL A 59 5.19 17.31 13.73
C VAL A 59 6.22 16.40 13.03
N PRO A 60 6.56 15.23 13.62
CA PRO A 60 7.34 14.22 12.93
C PRO A 60 6.72 13.86 11.57
N LEU A 61 7.57 13.72 10.55
CA LEU A 61 7.11 13.53 9.17
C LEU A 61 6.32 12.22 9.01
N GLU A 62 6.74 11.19 9.74
CA GLU A 62 6.13 9.87 9.77
C GLU A 62 4.66 9.87 10.21
N ASP A 63 4.24 10.86 11.02
CA ASP A 63 2.87 11.00 11.50
C ASP A 63 1.92 11.47 10.39
N ALA A 64 2.45 12.07 9.31
CA ALA A 64 1.72 12.43 8.09
C ALA A 64 0.44 13.26 8.33
N ILE A 65 0.46 14.16 9.32
CA ILE A 65 -0.69 15.00 9.66
C ILE A 65 -0.88 16.09 8.60
N ALA A 66 -2.08 16.16 8.03
CA ALA A 66 -2.41 17.14 6.99
C ALA A 66 -2.42 18.57 7.53
N ASP A 67 -1.93 19.53 6.73
CA ASP A 67 -2.03 20.96 7.00
C ASP A 67 -3.40 21.45 6.48
N GLN A 68 -4.30 21.84 7.39
CA GLN A 68 -5.71 22.20 7.13
C GLN A 68 -5.89 23.68 6.77
#